data_AF-A0A8J8CU71-F1
#
_entry.id   AF-A0A8J8CU71-F1
#
_cell.length_a   1.000
_cell.length_b   1.000
_cell.length_c   1.000
_cell.angle_alpha   90.00
_cell.angle_beta   90.00
_cell.angle_gamma   90.00
#
_symmetry.space_group_name_H-M   'P 1'
#
loop_
_entity.id
_entity.type
_entity.pdbx_description
1 polymer ?
#
loop_
_entity_poly.entity_id
_entity_poly.type
_entity_poly.pdbx_seq_one_letter_code
_entity_poly.pdbx_strand_id
1 'polypeptide(L)'
;MADEADCVTALREAAHRLGESPTRAQYDELGLTPAGPTIQRTFGGWNAAKRAADLETYDQGGGADPTPDPKPDDVTLPDGVEWVSLTANQRWYYKNREYDIERREERRQELQAWVREQKAESDGCERCEEAHPATLEYHHPGEKFKSISRMVRDGHSRDRMLKEMSRCELLCANCHRKLHDEALESA
;
A
#
# COMPACT_ATOMS: atom_id res chain seq x y z
N MET A 1 17.82 16.27 18.85
CA MET A 1 16.65 16.90 18.20
C MET A 1 17.14 17.31 16.84
N ALA A 2 16.49 16.88 15.75
CA ALA A 2 16.87 17.35 14.43
C ALA A 2 16.58 18.86 14.36
N ASP A 3 17.54 19.63 13.89
CA ASP A 3 17.37 21.07 13.73
C ASP A 3 16.78 21.42 12.35
N GLU A 4 16.56 22.70 12.08
CA GLU A 4 16.01 23.17 10.81
C GLU A 4 16.92 22.82 9.62
N ALA A 5 18.25 22.80 9.81
CA ALA A 5 19.22 22.52 8.75
C ALA A 5 19.22 21.02 8.37
N ASP A 6 19.09 20.13 9.36
CA ASP A 6 18.93 18.69 9.14
C ASP A 6 17.69 18.39 8.28
N CYS A 7 16.58 19.06 8.58
CA CYS A 7 15.32 18.90 7.86
C CYS A 7 15.42 19.40 6.40
N VAL A 8 16.05 20.56 6.18
CA VAL A 8 16.27 21.12 4.83
C VAL A 8 17.17 20.21 4.00
N THR A 9 18.23 19.68 4.61
CA THR A 9 19.17 18.78 3.93
C THR A 9 18.47 17.50 3.50
N ALA A 10 17.70 16.88 4.39
CA ALA A 10 16.98 15.66 4.07
C ALA A 10 15.90 15.87 2.98
N LEU A 11 15.22 17.02 2.97
CA LEU A 11 14.28 17.37 1.90
C LEU A 11 14.94 17.53 0.54
N ARG A 12 16.12 18.17 0.48
CA ARG A 12 16.90 18.30 -0.76
C ARG A 12 17.42 16.96 -1.25
N GLU A 13 17.85 16.10 -0.33
CA GLU A 13 18.25 14.73 -0.66
C GLU A 13 17.07 13.93 -1.22
N ALA A 14 15.89 14.03 -0.60
CA ALA A 14 14.68 13.41 -1.11
C ALA A 14 14.35 13.90 -2.52
N ALA A 15 14.44 15.22 -2.76
CA ALA A 15 14.20 15.80 -4.06
C ALA A 15 15.19 15.30 -5.12
N HIS A 16 16.47 15.20 -4.77
CA HIS A 16 17.50 14.66 -5.66
C HIS A 16 17.24 13.19 -6.01
N ARG A 17 16.84 12.36 -5.02
CA ARG A 17 16.55 10.93 -5.24
C ARG A 17 15.31 10.71 -6.12
N LEU A 18 14.31 11.56 -6.00
CA LEU A 18 13.05 11.46 -6.75
C LEU A 18 13.11 12.20 -8.10
N GLY A 19 14.09 13.08 -8.28
CA GLY A 19 14.18 13.99 -9.44
C GLY A 19 13.09 15.06 -9.46
N GLU A 20 12.35 15.23 -8.36
CA GLU A 20 11.21 16.17 -8.23
C GLU A 20 10.99 16.58 -6.76
N SER A 21 10.21 17.63 -6.54
CA SER A 21 9.87 18.08 -5.18
C SER A 21 9.02 17.03 -4.43
N PRO A 22 9.47 16.51 -3.27
CA PRO A 22 8.82 15.39 -2.60
C PRO A 22 7.45 15.77 -2.00
N THR A 23 6.44 14.94 -2.23
CA THR A 23 5.28 14.90 -1.33
C THR A 23 5.69 14.30 0.02
N ARG A 24 4.88 14.54 1.06
CA ARG A 24 5.14 13.94 2.37
C ARG A 24 5.18 12.41 2.32
N ALA A 25 4.26 11.80 1.58
CA ALA A 25 4.21 10.35 1.44
C ALA A 25 5.47 9.81 0.76
N GLN A 26 5.90 10.42 -0.34
CA GLN A 26 7.15 10.02 -1.03
C GLN A 26 8.37 10.17 -0.11
N TYR A 27 8.45 11.24 0.67
CA TYR A 27 9.54 11.43 1.62
C TYR A 27 9.58 10.34 2.70
N ASP A 28 8.44 10.02 3.31
CA ASP A 28 8.34 9.01 4.38
C ASP A 28 8.75 7.61 3.86
N GLU A 29 8.52 7.32 2.58
CA GLU A 29 8.91 6.06 1.93
C GLU A 29 10.41 5.93 1.67
N LEU A 30 11.15 7.04 1.54
CA LEU A 30 12.61 7.01 1.38
C LEU A 30 13.35 6.63 2.67
N GLY A 31 12.65 6.55 3.80
CA GLY A 31 13.23 6.21 5.10
C GLY A 31 14.28 7.22 5.58
N LEU A 32 14.24 8.46 5.08
CA LEU A 32 15.20 9.50 5.42
C LEU A 32 14.95 10.03 6.83
N THR A 33 16.04 10.43 7.47
CA THR A 33 16.01 11.08 8.79
C THR A 33 16.38 12.54 8.64
N PRO A 34 15.62 13.48 9.24
CA PRO A 34 14.48 13.29 10.15
C PRO A 34 13.17 12.85 9.47
N ALA A 35 12.33 12.09 10.18
CA ALA A 35 11.03 11.61 9.64
C ALA A 35 10.08 12.76 9.28
N GLY A 36 9.17 12.56 8.32
CA GLY A 36 8.28 13.61 7.81
C GLY A 36 7.43 14.33 8.87
N PRO A 37 6.88 13.65 9.91
CA PRO A 37 6.20 14.32 11.02
C PRO A 37 7.10 15.28 11.81
N THR A 38 8.41 14.97 11.92
CA THR A 38 9.38 15.84 12.59
C THR A 38 9.60 17.10 11.78
N ILE A 39 9.84 16.97 10.47
CA ILE A 39 10.00 18.10 9.54
C ILE A 39 8.77 19.02 9.58
N GLN A 40 7.56 18.43 9.53
CA GLN A 40 6.32 19.21 9.58
C GLN A 40 6.19 20.01 10.90
N ARG A 41 6.58 19.41 12.03
CA ARG A 41 6.53 20.09 13.33
C ARG A 41 7.56 21.20 13.44
N THR A 42 8.77 20.98 12.93
CA THR A 42 9.86 21.96 12.94
C THR A 42 9.49 23.21 12.14
N PHE A 43 8.88 23.07 10.96
CA PHE A 43 8.56 24.20 10.08
C PHE A 43 7.10 24.68 10.17
N GLY A 44 6.28 24.07 11.04
CA GLY A 44 4.84 24.37 11.13
C GLY A 44 4.01 23.97 9.90
N GLY A 45 4.59 23.18 8.98
CA GLY A 45 3.90 22.73 7.77
C GLY A 45 4.85 22.12 6.73
N TRP A 46 4.34 21.19 5.92
CA TRP A 46 5.15 20.53 4.88
C TRP A 46 5.57 21.52 3.78
N ASN A 47 4.63 22.33 3.30
CA ASN A 47 4.95 23.37 2.31
C ASN A 47 5.90 24.43 2.88
N ALA A 48 5.81 24.77 4.17
CA ALA A 48 6.78 25.67 4.79
C ALA A 48 8.20 25.08 4.77
N ALA A 49 8.33 23.78 5.10
CA ALA A 49 9.61 23.08 5.01
C ALA A 49 10.15 23.01 3.58
N LYS A 50 9.29 22.74 2.58
CA LYS A 50 9.67 22.74 1.17
C LYS A 50 10.16 24.11 0.69
N ARG A 51 9.49 25.21 1.07
CA ARG A 51 9.98 26.57 0.78
C ARG A 51 11.35 26.84 1.41
N ALA A 52 11.55 26.43 2.66
CA ALA A 52 12.85 26.57 3.32
C ALA A 52 13.97 25.75 2.64
N ALA A 53 13.60 24.63 2.01
CA ALA A 53 14.52 23.80 1.23
C ALA A 53 14.72 24.29 -0.22
N ASP A 54 14.08 25.38 -0.62
CA ASP A 54 14.04 25.87 -2.01
C ASP A 54 13.42 24.85 -2.99
N LEU A 55 12.37 24.16 -2.54
CA LEU A 55 11.65 23.14 -3.29
C LEU A 55 10.25 23.62 -3.66
N GLU A 56 9.78 23.20 -4.83
CA GLU A 56 8.48 23.59 -5.35
C GLU A 56 7.34 23.16 -4.39
N THR A 57 6.44 24.08 -4.07
CA THR A 57 5.31 23.82 -3.18
C THR A 57 4.01 23.69 -3.94
N TYR A 58 3.13 22.82 -3.45
CA TYR A 58 1.76 22.76 -3.96
C TYR A 58 0.92 23.74 -3.15
N ASP A 59 0.55 24.89 -3.72
CA ASP A 59 -0.38 25.79 -3.06
C ASP A 59 -1.82 25.41 -3.42
N GLN A 60 -2.66 25.22 -2.41
CA GLN A 60 -4.09 24.99 -2.60
C GLN A 60 -4.77 26.36 -2.70
N GLY A 61 -4.74 26.95 -3.89
CA GLY A 61 -5.61 28.07 -4.26
C GLY A 61 -4.90 29.29 -4.85
N GLY A 62 -5.13 29.51 -6.15
CA GLY A 62 -5.07 30.83 -6.77
C GLY A 62 -3.77 31.21 -7.46
N GLY A 63 -3.79 31.21 -8.81
CA GLY A 63 -2.84 31.94 -9.64
C GLY A 63 -2.14 31.07 -10.69
N ALA A 64 -2.46 31.35 -11.96
CA ALA A 64 -1.83 30.87 -13.21
C ALA A 64 -1.29 29.43 -13.21
N ASP A 65 -1.97 28.55 -13.94
CA ASP A 65 -1.53 27.19 -14.23
C ASP A 65 -0.08 27.23 -14.75
N PRO A 66 0.93 26.80 -13.96
CA PRO A 66 2.27 26.64 -14.49
C PRO A 66 2.14 25.64 -15.62
N THR A 67 2.59 26.00 -16.82
CA THR A 67 2.60 25.07 -17.96
C THR A 67 3.20 23.75 -17.48
N PRO A 68 2.45 22.64 -17.56
CA PRO A 68 2.93 21.35 -17.08
C PRO A 68 4.22 20.97 -17.80
N ASP A 69 5.16 20.36 -17.08
CA ASP A 69 6.30 19.69 -17.70
C ASP A 69 5.85 18.76 -18.83
N PRO A 70 6.65 18.54 -19.88
CA PRO A 70 6.29 17.65 -20.97
C PRO A 70 6.00 16.23 -20.47
N LYS A 71 5.07 15.54 -21.13
CA LYS A 71 4.73 14.14 -20.81
C LYS A 71 5.98 13.27 -20.97
N PRO A 72 6.38 12.50 -19.95
CA PRO A 72 7.44 11.50 -20.09
C PRO A 72 7.10 10.45 -21.17
N ASP A 73 8.10 9.94 -21.87
CA ASP A 73 7.93 9.01 -23.00
C ASP A 73 7.35 7.65 -22.58
N ASP A 74 7.67 7.22 -21.36
CA ASP A 74 7.23 5.98 -20.71
C ASP A 74 5.78 6.02 -20.20
N VAL A 75 5.15 7.20 -20.16
CA VAL A 75 3.77 7.34 -19.65
C VAL A 75 2.74 7.16 -20.77
N THR A 76 1.89 6.14 -20.63
CA THR A 76 0.74 5.91 -21.52
C THR A 76 -0.53 6.57 -20.99
N LEU A 77 -1.19 7.39 -21.82
CA LEU A 77 -2.48 8.02 -21.50
C LEU A 77 -3.61 7.36 -22.30
N PRO A 78 -4.85 7.33 -21.77
CA PRO A 78 -6.02 6.89 -22.53
C PRO A 78 -6.32 7.83 -23.71
N ASP A 79 -7.00 7.30 -24.74
CA ASP A 79 -7.41 8.08 -25.90
C ASP A 79 -8.23 9.32 -25.52
N GLY A 80 -7.87 10.47 -26.10
CA GLY A 80 -8.53 11.75 -25.86
C GLY A 80 -8.14 12.45 -24.55
N VAL A 81 -7.19 11.90 -23.78
CA VAL A 81 -6.66 12.55 -22.57
C VAL A 81 -5.35 13.26 -22.88
N GLU A 82 -5.37 14.59 -22.77
CA GLU A 82 -4.19 15.43 -22.99
C GLU A 82 -3.42 15.67 -21.69
N TRP A 83 -2.12 15.39 -21.67
CA TRP A 83 -1.26 15.55 -20.48
C TRP A 83 -1.34 16.93 -19.82
N VAL A 84 -1.40 17.96 -20.66
CA VAL A 84 -1.49 19.37 -20.23
C VAL A 84 -2.83 19.71 -19.57
N SER A 85 -3.88 18.94 -19.87
CA SER A 85 -5.23 19.14 -19.32
C SER A 85 -5.44 18.43 -17.97
N LEU A 86 -4.51 17.57 -17.58
CA LEU A 86 -4.57 16.84 -16.32
C LEU A 86 -4.26 17.76 -15.14
N THR A 87 -4.79 17.43 -13.97
CA THR A 87 -4.31 18.00 -12.70
C THR A 87 -2.95 17.41 -12.33
N ALA A 88 -2.21 18.06 -11.44
CA ALA A 88 -0.94 17.53 -10.92
C ALA A 88 -1.10 16.13 -10.31
N ASN A 89 -2.19 15.88 -9.57
CA ASN A 89 -2.50 14.56 -9.01
C ASN A 89 -2.75 13.50 -10.09
N GLN A 90 -3.45 13.86 -11.17
CA GLN A 90 -3.68 12.94 -12.29
C GLN A 90 -2.38 12.65 -13.05
N ARG A 91 -1.54 13.66 -13.32
CA ARG A 91 -0.20 13.47 -13.90
C ARG A 91 0.65 12.54 -13.04
N TRP A 92 0.66 12.76 -11.73
CA TRP A 92 1.35 11.89 -10.78
C TRP A 92 0.83 10.46 -10.82
N TYR A 93 -0.49 10.27 -10.87
CA TYR A 93 -1.11 8.95 -11.00
C TYR A 93 -0.63 8.21 -12.26
N TYR A 94 -0.62 8.87 -13.42
CA TYR A 94 -0.17 8.24 -14.67
C TYR A 94 1.34 7.98 -14.68
N LYS A 95 2.15 8.91 -14.14
CA LYS A 95 3.60 8.76 -14.00
C LYS A 95 3.98 7.58 -13.10
N ASN A 96 3.27 7.41 -11.99
CA ASN A 96 3.59 6.40 -11.00
C ASN A 96 2.74 5.13 -11.15
N ARG A 97 1.88 5.03 -12.18
CA ARG A 97 0.94 3.92 -12.33
C ARG A 97 1.65 2.57 -12.39
N GLU A 98 2.70 2.46 -13.20
CA GLU A 98 3.42 1.21 -13.38
C GLU A 98 4.18 0.82 -12.11
N TYR A 99 4.88 1.78 -11.49
CA TYR A 99 5.52 1.62 -10.19
C TYR A 99 4.53 1.18 -9.09
N ASP A 100 3.36 1.80 -9.02
CA ASP A 100 2.30 1.45 -8.06
C ASP A 100 1.73 0.04 -8.32
N ILE A 101 1.62 -0.37 -9.59
CA ILE A 101 1.16 -1.72 -9.97
C ILE A 101 2.19 -2.75 -9.54
N GLU A 102 3.47 -2.55 -9.88
CA GLU A 102 4.56 -3.46 -9.53
C GLU A 102 4.66 -3.63 -8.00
N ARG A 103 4.68 -2.52 -7.26
CA ARG A 103 4.74 -2.55 -5.79
C ARG A 103 3.53 -3.24 -5.15
N ARG A 104 2.32 -3.06 -5.70
CA ARG A 104 1.11 -3.77 -5.23
C ARG A 104 1.21 -5.26 -5.51
N GLU A 105 1.79 -5.66 -6.64
CA GLU A 105 2.03 -7.05 -7.00
C GLU A 105 3.06 -7.70 -6.08
N GLU A 106 4.21 -7.06 -5.86
CA GLU A 106 5.23 -7.50 -4.91
C GLU A 106 4.62 -7.71 -3.51
N ARG A 107 3.89 -6.70 -3.02
CA ARG A 107 3.21 -6.78 -1.73
C ARG A 107 2.22 -7.94 -1.67
N ARG A 108 1.48 -8.18 -2.74
CA ARG A 108 0.54 -9.30 -2.82
C ARG A 108 1.29 -10.63 -2.73
N GLN A 109 2.40 -10.78 -3.45
CA GLN A 109 3.22 -11.99 -3.43
C GLN A 109 3.82 -12.24 -2.04
N GLU A 110 4.35 -11.20 -1.40
CA GLU A 110 4.83 -11.28 0.00
C GLU A 110 3.75 -11.78 0.96
N LEU A 111 2.54 -11.23 0.85
CA LEU A 111 1.42 -11.64 1.71
C LEU A 111 0.94 -13.05 1.38
N GLN A 112 0.96 -13.46 0.12
CA GLN A 112 0.63 -14.84 -0.27
C GLN A 112 1.64 -15.83 0.32
N ALA A 113 2.94 -15.54 0.20
CA ALA A 113 4.00 -16.35 0.78
C ALA A 113 3.86 -16.45 2.30
N TRP A 114 3.66 -15.32 2.96
CA TRP A 114 3.45 -15.26 4.41
C TRP A 114 2.21 -16.07 4.85
N VAL A 115 1.06 -15.92 4.19
CA VAL A 115 -0.14 -16.72 4.50
C VAL A 115 0.13 -18.22 4.29
N ARG A 116 0.91 -18.59 3.27
CA ARG A 116 1.29 -19.99 3.03
C ARG A 116 2.17 -20.52 4.15
N GLU A 117 3.10 -19.73 4.66
CA GLU A 117 3.93 -20.08 5.83
C GLU A 117 3.05 -20.30 7.06
N GLN A 118 2.09 -19.41 7.35
CA GLN A 118 1.17 -19.59 8.48
C GLN A 118 0.38 -20.91 8.41
N LYS A 119 0.04 -21.37 7.19
CA LYS A 119 -0.60 -22.68 6.98
C LYS A 119 0.39 -23.84 7.14
N ALA A 120 1.64 -23.68 6.71
CA ALA A 120 2.68 -24.70 6.84
C ALA A 120 3.11 -24.93 8.29
N GLU A 121 3.06 -23.89 9.11
CA GLU A 121 3.40 -23.95 10.54
C GLU A 121 2.24 -24.44 11.42
N SER A 122 1.07 -24.66 10.83
CA SER A 122 -0.12 -25.16 11.54
C SER A 122 -0.10 -26.69 11.70
N ASP A 123 -0.98 -27.20 12.56
CA ASP A 123 -1.22 -28.64 12.72
C ASP A 123 -1.99 -29.28 11.54
N GLY A 124 -2.33 -28.50 10.50
CA GLY A 124 -3.08 -28.95 9.34
C GLY A 124 -4.58 -28.71 9.48
N CYS A 125 -5.37 -29.55 8.82
CA CYS A 125 -6.83 -29.50 8.84
C CYS A 125 -7.36 -29.96 10.21
N GLU A 126 -8.26 -29.19 10.82
CA GLU A 126 -8.85 -29.54 12.12
C GLU A 126 -9.80 -30.77 12.06
N ARG A 127 -10.09 -31.29 10.86
CA ARG A 127 -11.06 -32.39 10.64
C ARG A 127 -10.48 -33.65 10.01
N CYS A 128 -9.26 -33.60 9.49
CA CYS A 128 -8.61 -34.75 8.84
C CYS A 128 -7.09 -34.58 8.81
N GLU A 129 -6.38 -35.61 8.35
CA GLU A 129 -4.90 -35.65 8.36
C GLU A 129 -4.23 -34.80 7.26
N GLU A 130 -4.99 -34.03 6.49
CA GLU A 130 -4.46 -33.17 5.44
C GLU A 130 -3.73 -31.96 6.05
N ALA A 131 -2.46 -31.78 5.70
CA ALA A 131 -1.62 -30.70 6.22
C ALA A 131 -0.94 -29.85 5.14
N HIS A 132 -1.17 -30.15 3.85
CA HIS A 132 -0.51 -29.44 2.77
C HIS A 132 -1.01 -27.98 2.68
N PRO A 133 -0.15 -26.95 2.79
CA PRO A 133 -0.58 -25.54 2.88
C PRO A 133 -1.45 -25.05 1.70
N ALA A 134 -1.28 -25.64 0.52
CA ALA A 134 -2.05 -25.29 -0.67
C ALA A 134 -3.51 -25.79 -0.63
N THR A 135 -3.82 -26.79 0.20
CA THR A 135 -5.17 -27.38 0.32
C THR A 135 -5.94 -26.81 1.50
N LEU A 136 -5.26 -26.15 2.45
CA LEU A 136 -5.87 -25.56 3.64
C LEU A 136 -6.53 -24.21 3.33
N GLU A 137 -7.69 -23.95 3.94
CA GLU A 137 -8.51 -22.77 3.83
C GLU A 137 -8.97 -22.30 5.22
N TYR A 138 -8.97 -20.99 5.43
CA TYR A 138 -9.48 -20.39 6.66
C TYR A 138 -11.02 -20.33 6.59
N HIS A 139 -11.67 -21.16 7.38
CA HIS A 139 -13.11 -21.21 7.55
C HIS A 139 -13.55 -20.28 8.69
N HIS A 140 -14.58 -19.46 8.46
CA HIS A 140 -15.18 -18.62 9.50
C HIS A 140 -16.53 -19.22 9.93
N PRO A 141 -16.69 -19.62 11.21
CA PRO A 141 -17.95 -20.18 11.71
C PRO A 141 -19.08 -19.15 11.96
N GLY A 142 -18.86 -17.86 11.66
CA GLY A 142 -19.84 -16.79 11.90
C GLY A 142 -19.71 -15.61 10.94
N GLU A 143 -20.17 -14.41 11.34
CA GLU A 143 -20.03 -13.20 10.52
C GLU A 143 -18.55 -12.83 10.30
N LYS A 144 -18.13 -12.93 9.03
CA LYS A 144 -16.77 -12.61 8.59
C LYS A 144 -16.66 -11.14 8.17
N PHE A 145 -15.53 -10.51 8.47
CA PHE A 145 -15.24 -9.18 7.95
C PHE A 145 -14.82 -9.28 6.47
N LYS A 146 -13.79 -10.08 6.18
CA LYS A 146 -13.30 -10.39 4.83
C LYS A 146 -12.57 -11.73 4.87
N SER A 147 -12.59 -12.48 3.77
CA SER A 147 -11.72 -13.67 3.67
C SER A 147 -10.25 -13.27 3.66
N ILE A 148 -9.38 -14.14 4.18
CA ILE A 148 -7.92 -13.92 4.18
C ILE A 148 -7.39 -13.68 2.75
N SER A 149 -7.87 -14.43 1.76
CA SER A 149 -7.51 -14.22 0.35
C SER A 149 -7.89 -12.82 -0.16
N ARG A 150 -9.04 -12.29 0.26
CA ARG A 150 -9.43 -10.91 -0.05
C ARG A 150 -8.53 -9.91 0.65
N MET A 151 -8.12 -10.20 1.89
CA MET A 151 -7.21 -9.33 2.63
C MET A 151 -5.81 -9.27 1.99
N VAL A 152 -5.31 -10.38 1.43
CA VAL A 152 -4.06 -10.43 0.67
C VAL A 152 -4.15 -9.54 -0.57
N ARG A 153 -5.22 -9.72 -1.36
CA ARG A 153 -5.46 -8.93 -2.58
C ARG A 153 -5.57 -7.43 -2.28
N ASP A 154 -6.27 -7.07 -1.20
CA ASP A 154 -6.47 -5.69 -0.80
C ASP A 154 -5.26 -5.10 -0.01
N GLY A 155 -4.18 -5.87 0.21
CA GLY A 155 -2.93 -5.39 0.79
C GLY A 155 -2.97 -5.08 2.30
N HIS A 156 -3.81 -5.76 3.07
CA HIS A 156 -3.93 -5.50 4.52
C HIS A 156 -2.65 -5.84 5.31
N SER A 157 -2.49 -5.24 6.50
CA SER A 157 -1.37 -5.54 7.40
C SER A 157 -1.45 -6.96 7.97
N ARG A 158 -0.28 -7.55 8.24
CA ARG A 158 -0.16 -8.88 8.86
C ARG A 158 -0.90 -8.94 10.20
N ASP A 159 -0.77 -7.93 11.05
CA ASP A 159 -1.49 -7.86 12.34
C ASP A 159 -3.00 -7.95 12.19
N ARG A 160 -3.56 -7.30 11.15
CA ARG A 160 -5.00 -7.36 10.90
C ARG A 160 -5.41 -8.73 10.38
N MET A 161 -4.58 -9.38 9.56
CA MET A 161 -4.81 -10.73 9.09
C MET A 161 -4.73 -11.75 10.23
N LEU A 162 -3.75 -11.63 11.13
CA LEU A 162 -3.62 -12.49 12.31
C LEU A 162 -4.86 -12.44 13.21
N LYS A 163 -5.40 -11.23 13.43
CA LYS A 163 -6.65 -11.05 14.18
C LYS A 163 -7.86 -11.71 13.51
N GLU A 164 -7.89 -11.78 12.19
CA GLU A 164 -8.95 -12.46 11.46
C GLU A 164 -8.73 -13.98 11.47
N MET A 165 -7.49 -14.43 11.28
CA MET A 165 -7.08 -15.84 11.31
C MET A 165 -7.36 -16.50 12.66
N SER A 166 -7.17 -15.80 13.78
CA SER A 166 -7.45 -16.34 15.12
C SER A 166 -8.94 -16.62 15.38
N ARG A 167 -9.82 -16.15 14.50
CA ARG A 167 -11.27 -16.39 14.53
C ARG A 167 -11.70 -17.44 13.49
N CYS A 168 -10.74 -18.02 12.76
CA CYS A 168 -10.98 -19.02 11.74
C CYS A 168 -10.66 -20.42 12.28
N GLU A 169 -11.35 -21.41 11.75
CA GLU A 169 -10.94 -22.81 11.77
C GLU A 169 -10.11 -23.08 10.51
N LEU A 170 -8.99 -23.79 10.61
CA LEU A 170 -8.19 -24.16 9.44
C LEU A 170 -8.63 -25.53 8.91
N LEU A 171 -9.25 -25.54 7.73
CA LEU A 171 -9.84 -26.74 7.12
C LEU A 171 -9.26 -26.99 5.74
N CYS A 172 -9.06 -28.25 5.35
CA CYS A 172 -8.77 -28.55 3.94
C CYS A 172 -9.99 -28.22 3.05
N ALA A 173 -9.76 -27.95 1.78
CA ALA A 173 -10.79 -27.56 0.82
C ALA A 173 -11.98 -28.53 0.77
N ASN A 174 -11.75 -29.83 0.99
CA ASN A 174 -12.81 -30.84 1.02
C ASN A 174 -13.64 -30.76 2.32
N CYS A 175 -12.99 -30.67 3.47
CA CYS A 175 -13.68 -30.52 4.76
C CYS A 175 -14.42 -29.18 4.85
N HIS A 176 -13.84 -28.12 4.31
CA HIS A 176 -14.47 -26.79 4.24
C HIS A 176 -15.77 -26.83 3.41
N ARG A 177 -15.74 -27.45 2.22
CA ARG A 177 -16.93 -27.59 1.36
C ARG A 177 -18.03 -28.44 2.00
N LYS A 178 -17.67 -29.58 2.61
CA LYS A 178 -18.63 -30.45 3.32
C LYS A 178 -19.36 -29.70 4.43
N LEU A 179 -18.63 -28.91 5.22
CA LEU A 179 -19.24 -28.12 6.28
C LEU A 179 -20.23 -27.07 5.74
N HIS A 180 -19.89 -26.37 4.65
CA HIS A 180 -20.85 -25.42 4.05
C HIS A 180 -22.11 -26.11 3.54
N ASP A 181 -21.99 -27.33 3.03
CA ASP A 181 -23.10 -28.14 2.55
C ASP A 181 -23.99 -28.62 3.71
N GLU A 182 -23.39 -29.20 4.77
CA GLU A 182 -24.09 -29.66 5.98
C GLU A 182 -24.84 -28.51 6.69
N ALA A 183 -24.29 -27.29 6.67
CA ALA A 183 -24.93 -26.10 7.22
C ALA A 183 -26.16 -25.64 6.43
N LEU A 184 -26.23 -25.94 5.12
CA LEU A 184 -27.38 -25.66 4.28
C LEU A 184 -28.48 -26.72 4.42
N GLU A 185 -28.12 -27.99 4.63
CA GLU A 185 -29.08 -29.08 4.86
C GLU A 185 -29.77 -29.00 6.23
N SER A 186 -29.16 -28.28 7.18
CA SER A 186 -29.67 -28.12 8.55
C SER A 186 -30.54 -26.87 8.77
N ALA A 187 -30.80 -26.09 7.71
CA ALA A 187 -31.55 -24.81 7.74
C ALA A 187 -32.88 -24.92 6.98
#